data_AF-A0A2V9BLZ5-F1
#
_entry.id   AF-A0A2V9BLZ5-F1
#
_cell.length_a   1.000
_cell.length_b   1.000
_cell.length_c   1.000
_cell.angle_alpha   90.00
_cell.angle_beta   90.00
_cell.angle_gamma   90.00
#
_symmetry.space_group_name_H-M   'P 1'
#
loop_
_entity.id
_entity.type
_entity.pdbx_description
1 polymer ?
#
loop_
_entity_poly.entity_id
_entity_poly.type
_entity_poly.pdbx_seq_one_letter_code
_entity_poly.pdbx_strand_id
1 'polypeptide(L)'
;ESAYFLAANRNKRSITLNYDDSRGAEAFQKLLASTDVFLHNQPSRASLQKRGIDAETLCAINPRLIYCSVTGYGFTGPKAEMPGYDILAQAEAGVMSFTGEPRGGPMRYPIAIADMTCGMYAAMGILAALFSRERTGRGQVLDMALFDSQLTWLANVGSSYLNAGAFPGRWGNAHPNIVPYEVFRGSDDRYFVVGVGTDALWKKFVAALGVQEEIGNDARFVSNADRIMHRAILVPELQNIFLRQTAAAWLEKFAAAEIPAAPINTVAEAVKAAQTQARGLIVQLEHPAIGAAKSIANPIRLSATPVSYRLPPPLLGEHTAEVLRTLGYSENEVHTIAAKPAT
;
A
#
# COMPACT_ATOMS: atom_id res chain seq x y z
N GLU A 1 -6.58 -9.93 20.09
CA GLU A 1 -6.22 -8.98 19.01
C GLU A 1 -5.98 -9.74 17.72
N SER A 2 -6.18 -9.11 16.55
CA SER A 2 -5.90 -9.75 15.25
C SER A 2 -4.54 -9.34 14.71
N ALA A 3 -3.92 -10.18 13.87
CA ALA A 3 -2.69 -9.82 13.16
C ALA A 3 -2.85 -8.55 12.31
N TYR A 4 -4.07 -8.28 11.82
CA TYR A 4 -4.39 -7.07 11.06
C TYR A 4 -4.27 -5.82 11.95
N PHE A 5 -4.81 -5.87 13.18
CA PHE A 5 -4.68 -4.78 14.14
C PHE A 5 -3.20 -4.51 14.50
N LEU A 6 -2.43 -5.58 14.73
CA LEU A 6 -1.01 -5.46 15.09
C LEU A 6 -0.17 -4.81 13.97
N ALA A 7 -0.49 -5.10 12.70
CA ALA A 7 0.25 -4.55 11.55
C ALA A 7 0.08 -3.03 11.39
N ALA A 8 -1.06 -2.47 11.84
CA ALA A 8 -1.46 -1.10 11.54
C ALA A 8 -1.42 -0.12 12.73
N ASN A 9 -1.18 -0.58 13.96
CA ASN A 9 -1.40 0.24 15.17
C ASN A 9 -0.20 0.45 16.10
N ARG A 10 1.01 0.03 15.71
CA ARG A 10 2.23 0.37 16.46
C ARG A 10 2.42 1.90 16.58
N ASN A 11 3.12 2.33 17.63
CA ASN A 11 3.36 3.74 17.98
C ASN A 11 2.09 4.57 18.31
N LYS A 12 0.93 3.94 18.47
CA LYS A 12 -0.32 4.62 18.83
C LYS A 12 -0.64 4.41 20.31
N ARG A 13 -1.33 5.39 20.90
CA ARG A 13 -2.04 5.24 22.17
C ARG A 13 -3.51 4.97 21.86
N SER A 14 -4.19 4.28 22.77
CA SER A 14 -5.60 3.88 22.64
C SER A 14 -6.41 4.46 23.77
N ILE A 15 -7.47 5.18 23.43
CA ILE A 15 -8.45 5.73 24.36
C ILE A 15 -9.84 5.23 23.96
N THR A 16 -10.65 4.93 24.96
CA THR A 16 -12.07 4.59 24.84
C THR A 16 -12.91 5.74 25.37
N LEU A 17 -13.74 6.34 24.51
CA LEU A 17 -14.70 7.37 24.89
C LEU A 17 -16.08 6.97 24.39
N ASN A 18 -17.10 7.22 25.20
CA ASN A 18 -18.48 7.23 24.74
C ASN A 18 -18.84 8.67 24.38
N TYR A 19 -18.84 9.01 23.10
CA TYR A 19 -19.19 10.37 22.66
C TYR A 19 -20.71 10.59 22.56
N ASP A 20 -21.55 9.59 22.84
CA ASP A 20 -22.99 9.78 23.03
C ASP A 20 -23.32 10.19 24.48
N ASP A 21 -22.38 10.01 25.42
CA ASP A 21 -22.41 10.59 26.77
C ASP A 21 -21.81 12.00 26.76
N SER A 22 -22.45 12.94 27.46
CA SER A 22 -22.07 14.36 27.43
C SER A 22 -20.64 14.61 27.92
N ARG A 23 -20.16 13.84 28.92
CA ARG A 23 -18.79 13.99 29.44
C ARG A 23 -17.76 13.39 28.49
N GLY A 24 -18.09 12.27 27.83
CA GLY A 24 -17.22 11.69 26.80
C GLY A 24 -17.14 12.55 25.55
N ALA A 25 -18.26 13.17 25.14
CA ALA A 25 -18.29 14.17 24.07
C ALA A 25 -17.44 15.40 24.42
N GLU A 26 -17.58 15.94 25.64
CA GLU A 26 -16.76 17.05 26.14
C GLU A 26 -15.27 16.72 26.10
N ALA A 27 -14.88 15.53 26.59
CA ALA A 27 -13.50 15.08 26.58
C ALA A 27 -12.95 14.95 25.16
N PHE A 28 -13.76 14.44 24.22
CA PHE A 28 -13.37 14.33 22.83
C PHE A 28 -13.17 15.70 22.18
N GLN A 29 -14.08 16.65 22.41
CA GLN A 29 -13.96 18.01 21.91
C GLN A 29 -12.74 18.74 22.49
N LYS A 30 -12.42 18.56 23.77
CA LYS A 30 -11.17 19.08 24.38
C LYS A 30 -9.92 18.53 23.69
N LEU A 31 -9.93 17.24 23.33
CA LEU A 31 -8.82 16.63 22.59
C LEU A 31 -8.68 17.27 21.21
N LEU A 32 -9.78 17.42 20.48
CA LEU A 32 -9.78 18.00 19.12
C LEU A 32 -9.35 19.47 19.09
N ALA A 33 -9.70 20.25 20.12
CA ALA A 33 -9.33 21.67 20.22
C ALA A 33 -7.82 21.91 20.25
N SER A 34 -7.02 20.94 20.71
CA SER A 34 -5.55 21.02 20.76
C SER A 34 -4.85 20.14 19.71
N THR A 35 -5.61 19.50 18.82
CA THR A 35 -5.08 18.54 17.84
C THR A 35 -4.54 19.26 16.59
N ASP A 36 -3.37 18.84 16.12
CA ASP A 36 -2.81 19.32 14.85
C ASP A 36 -3.48 18.70 13.62
N VAL A 37 -3.71 17.40 13.67
CA VAL A 37 -4.25 16.60 12.57
C VAL A 37 -5.33 15.66 13.11
N PHE A 38 -6.55 15.77 12.59
CA PHE A 38 -7.64 14.83 12.86
C PHE A 38 -7.88 13.98 11.62
N LEU A 39 -7.69 12.66 11.74
CA LEU A 39 -7.92 11.69 10.67
C LEU A 39 -8.99 10.70 11.08
N HIS A 40 -9.99 10.51 10.22
CA HIS A 40 -11.06 9.54 10.44
C HIS A 40 -11.51 8.92 9.10
N ASN A 41 -12.17 7.76 9.18
CA ASN A 41 -12.73 7.07 8.02
C ASN A 41 -14.23 6.77 8.18
N GLN A 42 -14.95 7.71 8.81
CA GLN A 42 -16.40 7.59 9.03
C GLN A 42 -17.13 8.10 7.78
N PRO A 43 -17.96 7.27 7.12
CA PRO A 43 -18.47 7.59 5.79
C PRO A 43 -19.67 8.55 5.79
N SER A 44 -20.41 8.65 6.90
CA SER A 44 -21.65 9.43 6.93
C SER A 44 -21.41 10.89 7.33
N ARG A 45 -21.55 11.81 6.38
CA ARG A 45 -21.49 13.26 6.66
C ARG A 45 -22.54 13.70 7.69
N ALA A 46 -23.76 13.18 7.58
CA ALA A 46 -24.82 13.47 8.54
C ALA A 46 -24.46 13.00 9.96
N SER A 47 -23.80 11.84 10.10
CA SER A 47 -23.31 11.36 11.40
C SER A 47 -22.24 12.29 11.97
N LEU A 48 -21.29 12.74 11.14
CA LEU A 48 -20.24 13.67 11.55
C LEU A 48 -20.83 15.00 12.04
N GLN A 49 -21.78 15.57 11.30
CA GLN A 49 -22.47 16.81 11.65
C GLN A 49 -23.28 16.66 12.94
N LYS A 50 -24.07 15.58 13.06
CA LYS A 50 -24.83 15.27 14.28
C LYS A 50 -23.94 15.21 15.52
N ARG A 51 -22.70 14.74 15.36
CA ARG A 51 -21.71 14.58 16.44
C ARG A 51 -20.80 15.80 16.62
N GLY A 52 -20.92 16.84 15.78
CA GLY A 52 -20.08 18.04 15.82
C GLY A 52 -18.59 17.76 15.54
N ILE A 53 -18.31 16.78 14.68
CA ILE A 53 -16.94 16.36 14.31
C ILE A 53 -16.73 16.43 12.80
N ASP A 54 -17.62 17.11 12.09
CA ASP A 54 -17.45 17.47 10.69
C ASP A 54 -16.39 18.58 10.54
N ALA A 55 -15.91 18.76 9.32
CA ALA A 55 -14.84 19.69 9.01
C ALA A 55 -15.21 21.15 9.32
N GLU A 56 -16.45 21.56 9.03
CA GLU A 56 -16.91 22.95 9.22
C GLU A 56 -16.90 23.30 10.72
N THR A 57 -17.47 22.42 11.55
CA THR A 57 -17.49 22.56 13.02
C THR A 57 -16.08 22.60 13.60
N LEU A 58 -15.23 21.63 13.29
CA LEU A 58 -13.90 21.53 13.91
C LEU A 58 -12.93 22.61 13.44
N CYS A 59 -12.99 23.03 12.16
CA CYS A 59 -12.13 24.10 11.66
C CYS A 59 -12.53 25.47 12.21
N ALA A 60 -13.80 25.67 12.60
CA ALA A 60 -14.23 26.88 13.31
C ALA A 60 -13.63 26.94 14.73
N ILE A 61 -13.54 25.80 15.42
CA ILE A 61 -12.93 25.70 16.76
C ILE A 61 -11.40 25.84 16.68
N ASN A 62 -10.78 25.19 15.71
CA ASN A 62 -9.33 25.19 15.52
C ASN A 62 -8.98 25.50 14.05
N PRO A 63 -8.79 26.78 13.68
CA PRO A 63 -8.43 27.18 12.31
C PRO A 63 -7.08 26.65 11.82
N ARG A 64 -6.27 26.07 12.71
CA ARG A 64 -4.99 25.42 12.39
C ARG A 64 -5.13 23.92 12.11
N LEU A 65 -6.30 23.34 12.36
CA LEU A 65 -6.54 21.91 12.22
C LEU A 65 -6.38 21.44 10.78
N ILE A 66 -5.64 20.35 10.61
CA ILE A 66 -5.66 19.59 9.36
C ILE A 66 -6.69 18.48 9.54
N TYR A 67 -7.82 18.61 8.86
CA TYR A 67 -8.90 17.65 8.89
C TYR A 67 -8.74 16.69 7.71
N CYS A 68 -8.67 15.39 7.96
CA CYS A 68 -8.55 14.39 6.90
C CYS A 68 -9.66 13.34 7.04
N SER A 69 -10.51 13.26 6.04
CA SER A 69 -11.49 12.20 5.89
C SER A 69 -11.02 11.19 4.85
N VAL A 70 -11.24 9.90 5.13
CA VAL A 70 -11.01 8.82 4.17
C VAL A 70 -12.30 8.03 3.99
N THR A 71 -12.90 8.09 2.80
CA THR A 71 -14.15 7.38 2.47
C THR A 71 -14.00 6.57 1.18
N GLY A 72 -15.05 5.85 0.78
CA GLY A 72 -15.02 5.09 -0.47
C GLY A 72 -14.89 5.97 -1.72
N TYR A 73 -15.67 7.05 -1.76
CA TYR A 73 -15.92 7.85 -2.97
C TYR A 73 -15.79 9.37 -2.75
N GLY A 74 -15.31 9.81 -1.58
CA GLY A 74 -15.28 11.22 -1.20
C GLY A 74 -16.66 11.76 -0.85
N PHE A 75 -16.75 13.07 -0.57
CA PHE A 75 -18.02 13.75 -0.27
C PHE A 75 -18.62 14.49 -1.47
N THR A 76 -18.08 14.27 -2.67
CA THR A 76 -18.56 14.89 -3.91
C THR A 76 -18.90 13.86 -4.98
N GLY A 77 -19.77 14.25 -5.91
CA GLY A 77 -20.18 13.38 -7.01
C GLY A 77 -21.29 12.38 -6.64
N PRO A 78 -21.70 11.54 -7.61
CA PRO A 78 -22.91 10.72 -7.51
C PRO A 78 -22.83 9.58 -6.48
N LYS A 79 -21.63 9.23 -6.01
CA LYS A 79 -21.40 8.14 -5.05
C LYS A 79 -20.99 8.61 -3.65
N ALA A 80 -21.06 9.91 -3.36
CA ALA A 80 -20.56 10.49 -2.11
C ALA A 80 -21.12 9.83 -0.82
N GLU A 81 -22.37 9.37 -0.85
CA GLU A 81 -23.03 8.74 0.31
C GLU A 81 -22.98 7.21 0.29
N MET A 82 -22.30 6.62 -0.70
CA MET A 82 -22.24 5.17 -0.85
C MET A 82 -21.19 4.56 0.10
N PRO A 83 -21.47 3.39 0.68
CA PRO A 83 -20.47 2.66 1.45
C PRO A 83 -19.33 2.20 0.54
N GLY A 84 -18.10 2.24 1.07
CA GLY A 84 -16.90 1.87 0.35
C GLY A 84 -16.09 0.79 1.08
N TYR A 85 -15.52 -0.10 0.30
CA TYR A 85 -14.47 -1.03 0.71
C TYR A 85 -13.45 -1.12 -0.42
N ASP A 86 -12.21 -1.49 -0.08
CA ASP A 86 -11.11 -1.66 -1.02
C ASP A 86 -11.50 -2.41 -2.30
N ILE A 87 -12.11 -3.59 -2.17
CA ILE A 87 -12.44 -4.43 -3.33
C ILE A 87 -13.43 -3.75 -4.29
N LEU A 88 -14.32 -2.89 -3.77
CA LEU A 88 -15.26 -2.12 -4.60
C LEU A 88 -14.51 -1.05 -5.38
N ALA A 89 -13.60 -0.32 -4.74
CA ALA A 89 -12.74 0.65 -5.43
C ALA A 89 -11.88 -0.04 -6.51
N GLN A 90 -11.30 -1.21 -6.22
CA GLN A 90 -10.56 -2.00 -7.21
C GLN A 90 -11.41 -2.39 -8.43
N ALA A 91 -12.65 -2.81 -8.19
CA ALA A 91 -13.57 -3.24 -9.24
C ALA A 91 -14.00 -2.07 -10.12
N GLU A 92 -14.32 -0.92 -9.51
CA GLU A 92 -14.89 0.22 -10.21
C GLU A 92 -13.84 1.09 -10.91
N ALA A 93 -12.64 1.23 -10.35
CA ALA A 93 -11.58 2.07 -10.92
C ALA A 93 -10.85 1.41 -12.12
N GLY A 94 -11.33 0.26 -12.60
CA GLY A 94 -10.90 -0.36 -13.85
C GLY A 94 -9.68 -1.29 -13.77
N VAL A 95 -8.90 -1.24 -12.69
CA VAL A 95 -7.67 -2.05 -12.53
C VAL A 95 -7.93 -3.56 -12.62
N MET A 96 -9.05 -4.04 -12.07
CA MET A 96 -9.39 -5.47 -12.12
C MET A 96 -9.64 -5.97 -13.56
N SER A 97 -10.06 -5.10 -14.48
CA SER A 97 -10.44 -5.51 -15.85
C SER A 97 -9.26 -6.09 -16.64
N PHE A 98 -8.06 -5.58 -16.39
CA PHE A 98 -6.82 -5.99 -17.06
C PHE A 98 -5.84 -6.74 -16.13
N THR A 99 -6.25 -7.02 -14.90
CA THR A 99 -5.47 -7.86 -13.98
C THR A 99 -5.94 -9.31 -14.06
N GLY A 100 -5.01 -10.25 -14.25
CA GLY A 100 -5.27 -11.68 -14.31
C GLY A 100 -4.71 -12.34 -15.57
N GLU A 101 -4.95 -13.64 -15.70
CA GLU A 101 -4.49 -14.43 -16.86
C GLU A 101 -5.18 -13.99 -18.17
N PRO A 102 -4.50 -14.09 -19.33
CA PRO A 102 -5.04 -13.64 -20.63
C PRO A 102 -6.42 -14.23 -20.97
N ARG A 103 -6.67 -15.48 -20.59
CA ARG A 103 -7.95 -16.18 -20.79
C ARG A 103 -8.78 -16.34 -19.51
N GLY A 104 -8.30 -15.75 -18.40
CA GLY A 104 -9.00 -15.76 -17.12
C GLY A 104 -10.03 -14.64 -16.99
N GLY A 105 -10.77 -14.66 -15.88
CA GLY A 105 -11.63 -13.55 -15.47
C GLY A 105 -10.87 -12.41 -14.78
N PRO A 106 -11.52 -11.27 -14.51
CA PRO A 106 -10.95 -10.17 -13.72
C PRO A 106 -10.46 -10.62 -12.35
N MET A 107 -9.29 -10.14 -11.92
CA MET A 107 -8.71 -10.47 -10.62
C MET A 107 -8.40 -9.21 -9.83
N ARG A 108 -8.57 -9.27 -8.50
CA ARG A 108 -8.15 -8.22 -7.58
C ARG A 108 -6.68 -8.38 -7.19
N TYR A 109 -6.06 -7.31 -6.71
CA TYR A 109 -4.81 -7.42 -5.96
C TYR A 109 -5.08 -8.10 -4.60
N PRO A 110 -4.21 -9.02 -4.13
CA PRO A 110 -4.46 -9.81 -2.93
C PRO A 110 -4.44 -8.99 -1.63
N ILE A 111 -3.65 -7.92 -1.58
CA ILE A 111 -3.67 -6.93 -0.49
C ILE A 111 -4.68 -5.84 -0.81
N ALA A 112 -5.21 -5.20 0.23
CA ALA A 112 -6.12 -4.06 0.09
C ALA A 112 -5.38 -2.83 -0.49
N ILE A 113 -5.11 -2.83 -1.79
CA ILE A 113 -4.26 -1.83 -2.44
C ILE A 113 -4.91 -0.44 -2.47
N ALA A 114 -6.23 -0.35 -2.60
CA ALA A 114 -6.93 0.93 -2.53
C ALA A 114 -6.83 1.51 -1.11
N ASP A 115 -6.98 0.68 -0.06
CA ASP A 115 -6.78 1.13 1.33
C ASP A 115 -5.33 1.60 1.57
N MET A 116 -4.35 0.80 1.13
CA MET A 116 -2.93 1.09 1.31
C MET A 116 -2.51 2.37 0.59
N THR A 117 -2.93 2.53 -0.67
CA THR A 117 -2.57 3.70 -1.49
C THR A 117 -3.29 4.96 -1.05
N CYS A 118 -4.58 4.86 -0.68
CA CYS A 118 -5.31 5.99 -0.11
C CYS A 118 -4.69 6.44 1.22
N GLY A 119 -4.29 5.50 2.09
CA GLY A 119 -3.57 5.83 3.32
C GLY A 119 -2.22 6.53 3.05
N MET A 120 -1.50 6.13 2.01
CA MET A 120 -0.27 6.80 1.57
C MET A 120 -0.55 8.21 1.05
N TYR A 121 -1.56 8.40 0.19
CA TYR A 121 -1.92 9.72 -0.31
C TYR A 121 -2.46 10.65 0.78
N ALA A 122 -3.23 10.12 1.74
CA ALA A 122 -3.67 10.86 2.91
C ALA A 122 -2.47 11.34 3.74
N ALA A 123 -1.48 10.46 4.00
CA ALA A 123 -0.26 10.85 4.69
C ALA A 123 0.52 11.92 3.92
N MET A 124 0.67 11.78 2.59
CA MET A 124 1.32 12.79 1.74
C MET A 124 0.58 14.14 1.78
N GLY A 125 -0.75 14.12 1.69
CA GLY A 125 -1.59 15.31 1.76
C GLY A 125 -1.49 16.00 3.12
N ILE A 126 -1.51 15.24 4.22
CA ILE A 126 -1.32 15.77 5.57
C ILE A 126 0.05 16.43 5.70
N LEU A 127 1.12 15.81 5.19
CA LEU A 127 2.46 16.40 5.21
C LEU A 127 2.52 17.70 4.39
N ALA A 128 1.87 17.74 3.22
CA ALA A 128 1.77 18.95 2.41
C ALA A 128 0.99 20.06 3.13
N ALA A 129 -0.13 19.72 3.78
CA ALA A 129 -0.93 20.65 4.56
C ALA A 129 -0.17 21.18 5.80
N LEU A 130 0.58 20.31 6.50
CA LEU A 130 1.47 20.72 7.59
C LEU A 130 2.52 21.72 7.09
N PHE A 131 3.16 21.44 5.95
CA PHE A 131 4.15 22.33 5.36
C PHE A 131 3.56 23.66 4.87
N SER A 132 2.33 23.64 4.35
CA SER A 132 1.57 24.85 4.00
C SER A 132 1.27 25.70 5.23
N ARG A 133 0.82 25.06 6.32
CA ARG A 133 0.45 25.70 7.58
C ARG A 133 1.60 26.46 8.25
N GLU A 134 2.85 26.05 8.06
CA GLU A 134 4.02 26.79 8.54
C GLU A 134 4.14 28.19 7.91
N ARG A 135 3.61 28.38 6.69
CA ARG A 135 3.63 29.68 5.99
C ARG A 135 2.36 30.48 6.18
N THR A 136 1.22 29.80 6.18
CA THR A 136 -0.09 30.45 6.19
C THR A 136 -0.67 30.62 7.59
N GLY A 137 -0.16 29.85 8.56
CA GLY A 137 -0.74 29.73 9.89
C GLY A 137 -2.10 29.02 9.91
N ARG A 138 -2.59 28.48 8.79
CA ARG A 138 -3.92 27.89 8.65
C ARG A 138 -3.87 26.41 8.28
N GLY A 139 -4.81 25.64 8.81
CA GLY A 139 -5.03 24.25 8.48
C GLY A 139 -5.74 24.06 7.14
N GLN A 140 -6.06 22.81 6.80
CA GLN A 140 -6.72 22.43 5.54
C GLN A 140 -7.63 21.22 5.75
N VAL A 141 -8.65 21.11 4.91
CA VAL A 141 -9.53 19.94 4.84
C VAL A 141 -9.09 19.06 3.66
N LEU A 142 -8.92 17.78 3.92
CA LEU A 142 -8.61 16.73 2.96
C LEU A 142 -9.79 15.77 2.90
N ASP A 143 -10.38 15.63 1.72
CA ASP A 143 -11.41 14.65 1.39
C ASP A 143 -10.77 13.59 0.50
N MET A 144 -10.41 12.44 1.10
CA MET A 144 -9.71 11.36 0.41
C MET A 144 -10.68 10.23 0.08
N ALA A 145 -10.60 9.74 -1.15
CA ALA A 145 -11.41 8.62 -1.62
C ALA A 145 -10.56 7.40 -1.99
N LEU A 146 -11.03 6.20 -1.63
CA LEU A 146 -10.46 4.94 -2.12
C LEU A 146 -10.53 4.86 -3.66
N PHE A 147 -11.65 5.29 -4.25
CA PHE A 147 -11.84 5.31 -5.70
C PHE A 147 -10.79 6.19 -6.40
N ASP A 148 -10.60 7.44 -5.97
CA ASP A 148 -9.65 8.38 -6.56
C ASP A 148 -8.22 7.84 -6.52
N SER A 149 -7.86 7.29 -5.36
CA SER A 149 -6.56 6.66 -5.14
C SER A 149 -6.37 5.50 -6.11
N GLN A 150 -7.36 4.61 -6.22
CA GLN A 150 -7.28 3.46 -7.13
C GLN A 150 -7.27 3.87 -8.60
N LEU A 151 -8.03 4.89 -9.00
CA LEU A 151 -8.07 5.40 -10.37
C LEU A 151 -6.73 6.00 -10.79
N THR A 152 -6.07 6.70 -9.88
CA THR A 152 -4.71 7.25 -10.10
C THR A 152 -3.71 6.14 -10.44
N TRP A 153 -3.89 4.94 -9.87
CA TRP A 153 -3.03 3.78 -10.13
C TRP A 153 -3.23 3.11 -11.49
N LEU A 154 -4.16 3.58 -12.33
CA LEU A 154 -4.17 3.26 -13.75
C LEU A 154 -2.89 3.73 -14.45
N ALA A 155 -2.20 4.75 -13.91
CA ALA A 155 -0.88 5.21 -14.34
C ALA A 155 -0.77 5.33 -15.88
N ASN A 156 0.21 4.64 -16.48
CA ASN A 156 0.44 4.66 -17.93
C ASN A 156 -0.69 3.99 -18.74
N VAL A 157 -1.44 3.05 -18.15
CA VAL A 157 -2.60 2.43 -18.81
C VAL A 157 -3.74 3.44 -18.95
N GLY A 158 -4.02 4.19 -17.88
CA GLY A 158 -4.99 5.28 -17.92
C GLY A 158 -4.59 6.34 -18.95
N SER A 159 -3.32 6.73 -18.98
CA SER A 159 -2.79 7.65 -20.00
C SER A 159 -2.94 7.11 -21.42
N SER A 160 -2.66 5.82 -21.65
CA SER A 160 -2.78 5.18 -22.98
C SER A 160 -4.23 5.19 -23.47
N TYR A 161 -5.18 4.94 -22.57
CA TYR A 161 -6.60 5.03 -22.90
C TYR A 161 -7.02 6.48 -23.19
N LEU A 162 -6.68 7.42 -22.31
CA LEU A 162 -7.07 8.83 -22.43
C LEU A 162 -6.50 9.50 -23.69
N ASN A 163 -5.28 9.17 -24.09
CA ASN A 163 -4.59 9.84 -25.20
C ASN A 163 -4.67 9.08 -26.53
N ALA A 164 -4.89 7.76 -26.51
CA ALA A 164 -4.84 6.93 -27.72
C ALA A 164 -6.03 5.95 -27.86
N GLY A 165 -6.99 5.94 -26.92
CA GLY A 165 -8.10 4.98 -26.94
C GLY A 165 -7.65 3.52 -26.79
N ALA A 166 -6.41 3.28 -26.36
CA ALA A 166 -5.84 1.95 -26.25
C ALA A 166 -6.38 1.22 -25.01
N PHE A 167 -7.07 0.10 -25.23
CA PHE A 167 -7.62 -0.72 -24.15
C PHE A 167 -6.57 -1.75 -23.67
N PRO A 168 -6.37 -1.88 -22.35
CA PRO A 168 -5.44 -2.87 -21.81
C PRO A 168 -5.99 -4.29 -21.93
N GLY A 169 -5.12 -5.23 -22.27
CA GLY A 169 -5.39 -6.67 -22.16
C GLY A 169 -4.94 -7.24 -20.82
N ARG A 170 -5.45 -8.43 -20.47
CA ARG A 170 -4.92 -9.25 -19.37
C ARG A 170 -3.66 -9.98 -19.83
N TRP A 171 -2.57 -9.84 -19.09
CA TRP A 171 -1.26 -10.39 -19.47
C TRP A 171 -0.68 -11.38 -18.44
N GLY A 172 -1.43 -11.73 -17.39
CA GLY A 172 -0.90 -12.50 -16.27
C GLY A 172 0.28 -11.74 -15.65
N ASN A 173 1.42 -12.41 -15.56
CA ASN A 173 2.67 -11.80 -15.07
C ASN A 173 3.59 -11.27 -16.19
N ALA A 174 3.15 -11.26 -17.45
CA ALA A 174 3.95 -10.73 -18.55
C ALA A 174 3.80 -9.21 -18.69
N HIS A 175 4.89 -8.53 -19.00
CA HIS A 175 4.82 -7.12 -19.37
C HIS A 175 4.23 -6.96 -20.78
N PRO A 176 3.32 -5.99 -21.02
CA PRO A 176 2.70 -5.80 -22.33
C PRO A 176 3.72 -5.36 -23.41
N ASN A 177 4.72 -4.58 -23.01
CA ASN A 177 5.60 -3.86 -23.94
C ASN A 177 7.09 -4.27 -23.88
N ILE A 178 7.44 -5.30 -23.11
CA ILE A 178 8.84 -5.73 -22.95
C ILE A 178 8.87 -7.25 -22.95
N VAL A 179 9.72 -7.86 -23.79
CA VAL A 179 9.85 -9.32 -23.92
C VAL A 179 11.32 -9.74 -23.96
N PRO A 180 11.76 -10.69 -23.12
CA PRO A 180 11.05 -11.23 -21.97
C PRO A 180 11.03 -10.26 -20.77
N TYR A 181 9.87 -10.12 -20.14
CA TYR A 181 9.71 -9.49 -18.83
C TYR A 181 8.54 -10.19 -18.14
N GLU A 182 8.80 -11.43 -17.69
CA GLU A 182 7.76 -12.37 -17.27
C GLU A 182 8.31 -13.51 -16.43
N VAL A 183 7.40 -14.38 -15.98
CA VAL A 183 7.67 -15.53 -15.12
C VAL A 183 8.05 -16.74 -15.97
N PHE A 184 9.11 -17.43 -15.56
CA PHE A 184 9.52 -18.73 -16.07
C PHE A 184 9.65 -19.74 -14.93
N ARG A 185 9.74 -21.02 -15.29
CA ARG A 185 9.91 -22.13 -14.36
C ARG A 185 11.17 -22.93 -14.67
N GLY A 186 11.96 -23.26 -13.64
CA GLY A 186 13.13 -24.14 -13.76
C GLY A 186 12.75 -25.62 -13.82
N SER A 187 13.75 -26.48 -13.99
CA SER A 187 13.58 -27.95 -14.00
C SER A 187 13.10 -28.54 -12.67
N ASP A 188 13.22 -27.78 -11.58
CA ASP A 188 12.86 -28.09 -10.20
C ASP A 188 11.47 -27.54 -9.80
N ASP A 189 10.66 -27.16 -10.79
CA ASP A 189 9.33 -26.54 -10.63
C ASP A 189 9.31 -25.21 -9.85
N ARG A 190 10.48 -24.62 -9.58
CA ARG A 190 10.59 -23.30 -8.96
C ARG A 190 10.42 -22.19 -9.99
N TYR A 191 9.64 -21.19 -9.63
CA TYR A 191 9.40 -20.01 -10.46
C TYR A 191 10.42 -18.90 -10.20
N PHE A 192 10.78 -18.19 -11.26
CA PHE A 192 11.59 -16.98 -11.22
C PHE A 192 11.12 -16.02 -12.31
N VAL A 193 11.42 -14.73 -12.14
CA VAL A 193 11.15 -13.68 -13.12
C VAL A 193 12.47 -13.30 -13.78
N VAL A 194 12.42 -13.04 -15.09
CA VAL A 194 13.52 -12.43 -15.84
C VAL A 194 13.01 -11.14 -16.48
N GLY A 195 13.77 -10.05 -16.34
CA GLY A 195 13.47 -8.78 -16.98
C GLY A 195 14.58 -8.36 -17.96
N VAL A 196 14.30 -8.43 -19.26
CA VAL A 196 15.22 -8.01 -20.33
C VAL A 196 14.68 -6.76 -21.01
N GLY A 197 14.92 -5.61 -20.37
CA GLY A 197 14.33 -4.32 -20.77
C GLY A 197 14.94 -3.65 -22.00
N THR A 198 16.10 -4.11 -22.49
CA THR A 198 16.83 -3.45 -23.60
C THR A 198 17.47 -4.46 -24.54
N ASP A 199 17.73 -4.06 -25.79
CA ASP A 199 18.38 -4.93 -26.77
C ASP A 199 19.86 -5.22 -26.43
N ALA A 200 20.53 -4.31 -25.71
CA ALA A 200 21.87 -4.57 -25.18
C ALA A 200 21.83 -5.69 -24.13
N LEU A 201 20.83 -5.66 -23.24
CA LEU A 201 20.63 -6.71 -22.26
C LEU A 201 20.18 -8.03 -22.90
N TRP A 202 19.42 -7.97 -23.99
CA TRP A 202 19.04 -9.15 -24.79
C TRP A 202 20.26 -9.91 -25.31
N LYS A 203 21.25 -9.22 -25.88
CA LYS A 203 22.50 -9.86 -26.33
C LYS A 203 23.25 -10.54 -25.19
N LYS A 204 23.37 -9.88 -24.04
CA LYS A 204 23.95 -10.48 -22.82
C LYS A 204 23.16 -11.72 -22.38
N PHE A 205 21.83 -11.63 -22.42
CA PHE A 205 20.91 -12.70 -22.02
C PHE A 205 21.05 -13.94 -22.89
N VAL A 206 21.03 -13.78 -24.21
CA VAL A 206 21.24 -14.87 -25.17
C VAL A 206 22.61 -15.54 -24.97
N ALA A 207 23.67 -14.74 -24.82
CA ALA A 207 25.02 -15.25 -24.55
C ALA A 207 25.08 -16.02 -23.22
N ALA A 208 24.45 -15.48 -22.17
CA ALA A 208 24.33 -16.14 -20.87
C ALA A 208 23.51 -17.42 -20.96
N LEU A 209 22.51 -17.53 -21.83
CA LEU A 209 21.79 -18.79 -22.03
C LEU A 209 22.60 -19.79 -22.87
N GLY A 210 23.54 -19.32 -23.69
CA GLY A 210 24.31 -20.15 -24.62
C GLY A 210 23.49 -20.58 -25.83
N VAL A 211 22.57 -19.72 -26.28
CA VAL A 211 21.59 -20.02 -27.35
C VAL A 211 21.70 -19.06 -28.53
N GLN A 212 22.94 -18.69 -28.87
CA GLN A 212 23.21 -17.72 -29.93
C GLN A 212 22.70 -18.22 -31.28
N GLU A 213 22.88 -19.50 -31.59
CA GLU A 213 22.45 -20.08 -32.86
C GLU A 213 20.95 -20.34 -32.91
N GLU A 214 20.34 -20.76 -31.80
CA GLU A 214 18.91 -21.10 -31.75
C GLU A 214 18.00 -19.87 -31.67
N ILE A 215 18.42 -18.82 -30.96
CA ILE A 215 17.59 -17.64 -30.66
C ILE A 215 18.30 -16.33 -31.00
N GLY A 216 19.60 -16.22 -30.70
CA GLY A 216 20.35 -14.97 -30.83
C GLY A 216 20.45 -14.41 -32.24
N ASN A 217 20.63 -15.30 -33.21
CA ASN A 217 20.79 -14.98 -34.63
C ASN A 217 19.44 -14.95 -35.39
N ASP A 218 18.33 -15.29 -34.73
CA ASP A 218 17.02 -15.30 -35.36
C ASP A 218 16.51 -13.88 -35.60
N ALA A 219 16.21 -13.56 -36.87
CA ALA A 219 15.69 -12.26 -37.30
C ALA A 219 14.40 -11.85 -36.56
N ARG A 220 13.62 -12.82 -36.05
CA ARG A 220 12.40 -12.58 -35.28
C ARG A 220 12.63 -11.97 -33.91
N PHE A 221 13.86 -12.00 -33.38
CA PHE A 221 14.15 -11.63 -31.99
C PHE A 221 15.20 -10.52 -31.81
N VAL A 222 15.57 -9.83 -32.90
CA VAL A 222 16.64 -8.83 -32.91
C VAL A 222 16.32 -7.62 -32.03
N SER A 223 15.15 -6.99 -32.23
CA SER A 223 14.69 -5.85 -31.42
C SER A 223 13.56 -6.24 -30.47
N ASN A 224 13.32 -5.41 -29.45
CA ASN A 224 12.17 -5.61 -28.56
C ASN A 224 10.84 -5.59 -29.32
N ALA A 225 10.71 -4.76 -30.36
CA ALA A 225 9.51 -4.74 -31.19
C ALA A 225 9.29 -6.08 -31.90
N ASP A 226 10.36 -6.67 -32.45
CA ASP A 226 10.30 -8.00 -33.08
C ASP A 226 9.93 -9.08 -32.06
N ARG A 227 10.52 -9.02 -30.85
CA ARG A 227 10.20 -9.95 -29.76
C ARG A 227 8.75 -9.81 -29.27
N ILE A 228 8.17 -8.62 -29.25
CA ILE A 228 6.75 -8.41 -28.96
C ILE A 228 5.88 -9.10 -30.02
N MET A 229 6.16 -8.85 -31.31
CA MET A 229 5.39 -9.45 -32.40
C MET A 229 5.44 -10.98 -32.38
N HIS A 230 6.59 -11.55 -32.02
CA HIS A 230 6.83 -13.00 -32.03
C HIS A 230 6.80 -13.65 -30.64
N ARG A 231 6.26 -12.98 -29.62
CA ARG A 231 6.33 -13.46 -28.23
C ARG A 231 5.68 -14.83 -28.01
N ALA A 232 4.64 -15.14 -28.77
CA ALA A 232 3.95 -16.43 -28.72
C ALA A 232 4.85 -17.61 -29.16
N ILE A 233 5.95 -17.31 -29.85
CA ILE A 233 6.98 -18.27 -30.26
C ILE A 233 8.14 -18.22 -29.25
N LEU A 234 8.65 -17.02 -28.97
CA LEU A 234 9.85 -16.85 -28.15
C LEU A 234 9.68 -17.38 -26.72
N VAL A 235 8.55 -17.08 -26.07
CA VAL A 235 8.35 -17.40 -24.65
C VAL A 235 8.34 -18.92 -24.41
N PRO A 236 7.61 -19.74 -25.19
CA PRO A 236 7.73 -21.20 -25.10
C PRO A 236 9.16 -21.73 -25.32
N GLU A 237 9.90 -21.18 -26.28
CA GLU A 237 11.30 -21.59 -26.53
C GLU A 237 12.21 -21.29 -25.32
N LEU A 238 12.09 -20.08 -24.76
CA LEU A 238 12.80 -19.71 -23.52
C LEU A 238 12.40 -20.62 -22.36
N GLN A 239 11.11 -20.91 -22.20
CA GLN A 239 10.64 -21.83 -21.16
C GLN A 239 11.24 -23.24 -21.33
N ASN A 240 11.35 -23.75 -22.55
CA ASN A 240 12.00 -25.04 -22.83
C ASN A 240 13.50 -25.03 -22.48
N ILE A 241 14.19 -23.90 -22.72
CA ILE A 241 15.58 -23.71 -22.28
C ILE A 241 15.65 -23.71 -20.76
N PHE A 242 14.73 -23.02 -20.09
CA PHE A 242 14.73 -22.91 -18.63
C PHE A 242 14.47 -24.23 -17.90
N LEU A 243 13.81 -25.19 -18.54
CA LEU A 243 13.65 -26.55 -18.01
C LEU A 243 14.94 -27.39 -18.04
N ARG A 244 16.04 -26.89 -18.62
CA ARG A 244 17.33 -27.63 -18.67
C ARG A 244 18.12 -27.56 -17.36
N GLN A 245 17.83 -26.59 -16.48
CA GLN A 245 18.50 -26.41 -15.20
C GLN A 245 17.51 -25.94 -14.12
N THR A 246 17.91 -26.02 -12.86
CA THR A 246 17.10 -25.52 -11.74
C THR A 246 16.98 -24.00 -11.80
N ALA A 247 15.93 -23.44 -11.18
CA ALA A 247 15.78 -21.98 -11.09
C ALA A 247 16.99 -21.30 -10.43
N ALA A 248 17.57 -21.93 -9.39
CA ALA A 248 18.73 -21.41 -8.69
C ALA A 248 19.97 -21.29 -9.59
N ALA A 249 20.25 -22.32 -10.40
CA ALA A 249 21.38 -22.30 -11.33
C ALA A 249 21.24 -21.20 -12.39
N TRP A 250 20.03 -20.97 -12.90
CA TRP A 250 19.76 -19.85 -13.80
C TRP A 250 19.95 -18.50 -13.13
N LEU A 251 19.45 -18.31 -11.91
CA LEU A 251 19.61 -17.08 -11.15
C LEU A 251 21.08 -16.75 -10.85
N GLU A 252 21.90 -17.75 -10.52
CA GLU A 252 23.35 -17.58 -10.35
C GLU A 252 24.01 -17.13 -11.66
N LYS A 253 23.67 -17.78 -12.78
CA LYS A 253 24.19 -17.43 -14.10
C LYS A 253 23.80 -16.00 -14.51
N PHE A 254 22.57 -15.60 -14.22
CA PHE A 254 22.07 -14.25 -14.49
C PHE A 254 22.73 -13.21 -13.61
N ALA A 255 22.92 -13.48 -12.31
CA ALA A 255 23.63 -12.58 -11.42
C ALA A 255 25.08 -12.36 -11.90
N ALA A 256 25.79 -13.42 -12.30
CA ALA A 256 27.16 -13.34 -12.83
C ALA A 256 27.25 -12.54 -14.15
N ALA A 257 26.19 -12.53 -14.94
CA ALA A 257 26.08 -11.78 -16.19
C ALA A 257 25.40 -10.40 -16.05
N GLU A 258 25.09 -9.97 -14.83
CA GLU A 258 24.38 -8.72 -14.52
C GLU A 258 22.99 -8.61 -15.19
N ILE A 259 22.31 -9.75 -15.32
CA ILE A 259 20.96 -9.82 -15.88
C ILE A 259 19.93 -9.73 -14.74
N PRO A 260 18.97 -8.79 -14.79
CA PRO A 260 17.90 -8.69 -13.81
C PRO A 260 17.02 -9.95 -13.82
N ALA A 261 17.14 -10.73 -12.74
CA ALA A 261 16.29 -11.87 -12.47
C ALA A 261 16.09 -12.04 -10.97
N ALA A 262 14.98 -12.62 -10.55
CA ALA A 262 14.69 -12.86 -9.14
C ALA A 262 13.80 -14.10 -8.95
N PRO A 263 13.97 -14.86 -7.86
CA PRO A 263 13.05 -15.95 -7.53
C PRO A 263 11.67 -15.39 -7.13
N ILE A 264 10.60 -16.15 -7.38
CA ILE A 264 9.31 -15.89 -6.75
C ILE A 264 9.32 -16.54 -5.37
N ASN A 265 9.56 -15.72 -4.35
CA ASN A 265 9.62 -16.18 -2.97
C ASN A 265 8.23 -16.30 -2.34
N THR A 266 8.05 -17.30 -1.51
CA THR A 266 7.00 -17.35 -0.48
C THR A 266 7.21 -16.23 0.54
N VAL A 267 6.14 -15.90 1.30
CA VAL A 267 6.24 -14.92 2.40
C VAL A 267 7.34 -15.34 3.40
N ALA A 268 7.43 -16.63 3.73
CA ALA A 268 8.42 -17.15 4.67
C ALA A 268 9.87 -16.98 4.18
N GLU A 269 10.13 -17.19 2.90
CA GLU A 269 11.44 -16.96 2.29
C GLU A 269 11.77 -15.45 2.27
N ALA A 270 10.81 -14.61 1.87
CA ALA A 270 11.01 -13.16 1.80
C ALA A 270 11.34 -12.52 3.15
N VAL A 271 10.61 -12.88 4.22
CA VAL A 271 10.87 -12.32 5.56
C VAL A 271 12.17 -12.83 6.19
N LYS A 272 12.70 -13.97 5.72
CA LYS A 272 13.97 -14.55 6.19
C LYS A 272 15.17 -14.20 5.30
N ALA A 273 14.94 -13.55 4.15
CA ALA A 273 15.99 -13.25 3.18
C ALA A 273 17.11 -12.40 3.79
N ALA A 274 18.35 -12.65 3.34
CA ALA A 274 19.52 -11.89 3.78
C ALA A 274 19.35 -10.39 3.57
N GLN A 275 18.73 -9.97 2.46
CA GLN A 275 18.42 -8.57 2.21
C GLN A 275 17.43 -7.98 3.24
N THR A 276 16.41 -8.74 3.65
CA THR A 276 15.46 -8.32 4.68
C THR A 276 16.15 -8.10 6.02
N GLN A 277 17.08 -8.99 6.38
CA GLN A 277 17.89 -8.87 7.60
C GLN A 277 18.86 -7.69 7.51
N ALA A 278 19.63 -7.58 6.43
CA ALA A 278 20.59 -6.50 6.21
C ALA A 278 19.93 -5.11 6.19
N ARG A 279 18.67 -5.05 5.75
CA ARG A 279 17.87 -3.82 5.75
C ARG A 279 17.10 -3.61 7.06
N GLY A 280 17.15 -4.52 8.02
CA GLY A 280 16.41 -4.41 9.29
C GLY A 280 14.90 -4.25 9.07
N LEU A 281 14.32 -5.05 8.17
CA LEU A 281 12.91 -4.92 7.77
C LEU A 281 11.93 -5.63 8.70
N ILE A 282 12.41 -6.37 9.70
CA ILE A 282 11.58 -6.95 10.75
C ILE A 282 11.85 -6.21 12.06
N VAL A 283 10.82 -5.59 12.59
CA VAL A 283 10.84 -4.89 13.87
C VAL A 283 10.16 -5.75 14.91
N GLN A 284 10.70 -5.76 16.13
CA GLN A 284 10.13 -6.46 17.27
C GLN A 284 9.96 -5.47 18.44
N LEU A 285 8.79 -5.48 19.06
CA LEU A 285 8.48 -4.72 20.27
C LEU A 285 7.87 -5.66 21.30
N GLU A 286 8.15 -5.42 22.58
CA GLU A 286 7.49 -6.14 23.67
C GLU A 286 6.04 -5.67 23.79
N HIS A 287 5.10 -6.60 23.90
CA HIS A 287 3.67 -6.35 23.88
C HIS A 287 3.01 -7.03 25.10
N PRO A 288 2.18 -6.32 25.87
CA PRO A 288 1.66 -6.80 27.16
C PRO A 288 0.87 -8.11 27.06
N ALA A 289 0.16 -8.35 25.95
CA ALA A 289 -0.66 -9.55 25.79
C ALA A 289 0.00 -10.73 25.05
N ILE A 290 1.02 -10.51 24.21
CA ILE A 290 1.54 -11.54 23.29
C ILE A 290 3.07 -11.70 23.32
N GLY A 291 3.74 -10.99 24.24
CA GLY A 291 5.19 -10.94 24.29
C GLY A 291 5.78 -10.22 23.08
N ALA A 292 6.62 -10.88 22.30
CA ALA A 292 7.27 -10.28 21.14
C ALA A 292 6.31 -10.04 19.95
N ALA A 293 5.80 -8.82 19.80
CA ALA A 293 5.06 -8.39 18.62
C ALA A 293 6.02 -8.02 17.48
N LYS A 294 5.96 -8.77 16.36
CA LYS A 294 6.76 -8.52 15.16
C LYS A 294 5.95 -7.79 14.09
N SER A 295 6.58 -6.87 13.38
CA SER A 295 5.98 -6.14 12.26
C SER A 295 6.99 -5.82 11.16
N ILE A 296 6.50 -5.54 9.95
CA ILE A 296 7.33 -5.05 8.85
C ILE A 296 7.70 -3.58 9.10
N ALA A 297 8.98 -3.27 8.96
CA ALA A 297 9.52 -1.93 9.12
C ALA A 297 8.91 -0.95 8.11
N ASN A 298 8.85 0.32 8.47
CA ASN A 298 8.64 1.40 7.52
C ASN A 298 9.83 1.46 6.54
N PRO A 299 9.59 1.56 5.22
CA PRO A 299 10.67 1.56 4.23
C PRO A 299 11.49 2.86 4.20
N ILE A 300 10.97 3.97 4.75
CA ILE A 300 11.62 5.28 4.72
C ILE A 300 12.92 5.26 5.52
N ARG A 301 14.00 5.80 4.91
CA ARG A 301 15.31 5.96 5.53
C ARG A 301 15.72 7.43 5.49
N LEU A 302 15.68 8.08 6.65
CA LEU A 302 16.13 9.45 6.83
C LEU A 302 17.50 9.42 7.51
N SER A 303 18.44 10.22 6.99
CA SER A 303 19.83 10.25 7.48
C SER A 303 19.97 10.90 8.86
N ALA A 304 19.14 11.91 9.18
CA ALA A 304 19.23 12.65 10.44
C ALA A 304 18.11 12.30 11.44
N THR A 305 16.94 11.87 10.95
CA THR A 305 15.74 11.63 11.77
C THR A 305 15.12 10.26 11.46
N PRO A 306 15.83 9.15 11.74
CA PRO A 306 15.38 7.82 11.37
C PRO A 306 14.03 7.45 12.01
N VAL A 307 13.28 6.57 11.35
CA VAL A 307 12.01 6.05 11.88
C VAL A 307 12.25 5.34 13.21
N SER A 308 11.53 5.75 14.24
CA SER A 308 11.57 5.14 15.58
C SER A 308 10.37 4.24 15.84
N TYR A 309 10.58 3.11 16.51
CA TYR A 309 9.53 2.19 16.97
C TYR A 309 9.53 2.21 18.50
N ARG A 310 8.55 2.90 19.09
CA ARG A 310 8.52 3.26 20.51
C ARG A 310 7.49 2.50 21.31
N LEU A 311 6.30 2.30 20.74
CA LEU A 311 5.19 1.63 21.43
C LEU A 311 4.69 0.44 20.60
N PRO A 312 4.38 -0.70 21.24
CA PRO A 312 3.65 -1.76 20.58
C PRO A 312 2.25 -1.25 20.15
N PRO A 313 1.54 -1.99 19.29
CA PRO A 313 0.09 -1.80 19.15
C PRO A 313 -0.57 -1.79 20.55
N PRO A 314 -1.43 -0.81 20.86
CA PRO A 314 -1.99 -0.68 22.20
C PRO A 314 -3.17 -1.63 22.43
N LEU A 315 -3.39 -2.04 23.69
CA LEU A 315 -4.64 -2.69 24.07
C LEU A 315 -5.81 -1.68 23.94
N LEU A 316 -7.04 -2.19 23.83
CA LEU A 316 -8.24 -1.34 23.80
C LEU A 316 -8.33 -0.51 25.09
N GLY A 317 -8.31 0.82 24.97
CA GLY A 317 -8.44 1.74 26.11
C GLY A 317 -7.24 1.79 27.06
N GLU A 318 -6.09 1.21 26.68
CA GLU A 318 -4.89 1.12 27.52
C GLU A 318 -4.44 2.48 28.09
N HIS A 319 -4.66 3.56 27.34
CA HIS A 319 -4.18 4.89 27.68
C HIS A 319 -5.32 5.84 28.05
N THR A 320 -6.54 5.35 28.28
CA THR A 320 -7.71 6.20 28.55
C THR A 320 -7.49 7.10 29.77
N ALA A 321 -7.06 6.53 30.90
CA ALA A 321 -6.83 7.31 32.12
C ALA A 321 -5.68 8.32 31.97
N GLU A 322 -4.59 7.92 31.31
CA GLU A 322 -3.45 8.81 31.03
C GLU A 322 -3.90 10.03 30.22
N VAL A 323 -4.57 9.81 29.10
CA VAL A 323 -5.00 10.88 28.20
C VAL A 323 -6.02 11.80 28.88
N LEU A 324 -7.01 11.26 29.59
CA LEU A 324 -8.00 12.07 30.31
C LEU A 324 -7.36 12.98 31.38
N ARG A 325 -6.35 12.50 32.10
CA ARG A 325 -5.59 13.35 33.05
C ARG A 325 -4.88 14.51 32.35
N THR A 326 -4.31 14.28 31.16
CA THR A 326 -3.68 15.37 30.39
C THR A 326 -4.67 16.44 29.93
N LEU A 327 -5.97 16.11 29.85
CA LEU A 327 -7.06 17.05 29.57
C LEU A 327 -7.58 17.76 30.83
N GLY A 328 -7.00 17.51 32.01
CA GLY A 328 -7.33 18.16 33.26
C GLY A 328 -8.47 17.52 34.07
N TYR A 329 -8.90 16.31 33.72
CA TYR A 329 -9.92 15.58 34.49
C TYR A 329 -9.35 15.03 35.80
N SER A 330 -10.10 15.17 36.89
CA SER A 330 -9.78 14.57 38.19
C SER A 330 -9.90 13.05 38.18
N GLU A 331 -9.27 12.34 39.14
CA GLU A 331 -9.35 10.86 39.20
C GLU A 331 -10.80 10.34 39.23
N ASN A 332 -11.69 11.02 39.95
CA ASN A 332 -13.10 10.65 40.00
C ASN A 332 -13.79 10.83 38.64
N GLU A 333 -13.47 11.90 37.90
CA GLU A 333 -14.00 12.12 36.55
C GLU A 333 -13.43 11.13 35.56
N VAL A 334 -12.13 10.82 35.64
CA VAL A 334 -11.48 9.80 34.82
C VAL A 334 -12.17 8.46 35.01
N HIS A 335 -12.41 8.04 36.26
CA HIS A 335 -13.12 6.79 36.54
C HIS A 335 -14.55 6.80 35.98
N THR A 336 -15.27 7.91 36.17
CA THR A 336 -16.65 8.06 35.67
C THR A 336 -16.73 7.98 34.15
N ILE A 337 -15.82 8.66 33.44
CA ILE A 337 -15.77 8.67 31.96
C ILE A 337 -15.35 7.31 31.44
N ALA A 338 -14.30 6.70 32.01
CA ALA A 338 -13.77 5.41 31.56
C ALA A 338 -14.72 4.23 31.84
N ALA A 339 -15.60 4.34 32.84
CA ALA A 339 -16.59 3.30 33.14
C ALA A 339 -17.72 3.20 32.11
N LYS A 340 -17.91 4.21 31.25
CA LYS A 340 -18.93 4.18 30.20
C LYS A 340 -18.46 3.32 29.04
N PRO A 341 -19.31 2.44 28.48
CA PRO A 341 -18.96 1.67 27.29
C PRO A 341 -18.73 2.61 26.11
N ALA A 342 -17.60 2.49 25.43
CA ALA A 342 -17.29 3.30 24.25
C ALA A 342 -18.30 3.09 23.12
N THR A 343 -18.48 4.11 22.29
CA THR A 343 -19.38 4.11 21.12
C THR A 343 -18.63 4.25 19.81
#